data_AF-A0A958DHF7-F1
#
_entry.id   AF-A0A958DHF7-F1
#
_cell.length_a   1.000
_cell.length_b   1.000
_cell.length_c   1.000
_cell.angle_alpha   90.00
_cell.angle_beta   90.00
_cell.angle_gamma   90.00
#
_symmetry.space_group_name_H-M   'P 1'
#
loop_
_entity.id
_entity.type
_entity.pdbx_description
1 polymer ?
#
loop_
_entity_poly.entity_id
_entity_poly.type
_entity_poly.pdbx_seq_one_letter_code
_entity_poly.pdbx_strand_id
1 'polypeptide(L)'
;RRGHTLQADVGKVGAVYFPNGVGIGFDAEALIESHKTKHLKGFALYFASVLKALRRYRNRTVTLTIDGRRQTREIFLIAVGNGECAGGGFYLTPGARIDDGRLDVCIARALKLSEILLLLPRVVKGKHIGMPQVEYLQA
;
A
#
# COMPACT_ATOMS: atom_id res chain seq x y z
N ARG A 1 -1.92 19.16 -28.28
CA ARG A 1 -2.54 18.17 -27.38
C ARG A 1 -3.68 18.88 -26.65
N ARG A 2 -4.95 18.50 -26.88
CA ARG A 2 -6.06 19.06 -26.09
C ARG A 2 -5.89 18.56 -24.65
N GLY A 3 -5.82 19.47 -23.69
CA GLY A 3 -5.76 19.12 -22.28
C GLY A 3 -7.13 18.59 -21.86
N HIS A 4 -7.14 17.43 -21.21
CA HIS A 4 -8.31 16.95 -20.47
C HIS A 4 -8.08 17.32 -19.00
N THR A 5 -9.05 18.03 -18.41
CA THR A 5 -9.05 18.42 -17.01
C THR A 5 -10.10 17.59 -16.29
N LEU A 6 -9.75 17.08 -15.12
CA LEU A 6 -10.69 16.45 -14.19
C LEU A 6 -10.49 17.05 -12.79
N GLN A 7 -11.54 17.07 -11.99
CA GLN A 7 -11.42 17.31 -10.56
C GLN A 7 -11.01 16.00 -9.89
N ALA A 8 -9.98 16.07 -9.06
CA ALA A 8 -9.41 14.93 -8.37
C ALA A 8 -9.41 15.18 -6.87
N ASP A 9 -9.78 14.15 -6.13
CA ASP A 9 -9.73 14.10 -4.69
C ASP A 9 -8.29 14.01 -4.20
N VAL A 10 -8.09 14.44 -2.96
CA VAL A 10 -6.82 14.29 -2.25
C VAL A 10 -7.09 13.77 -0.85
N GLY A 11 -6.30 12.80 -0.42
CA GLY A 11 -6.37 12.30 0.94
C GLY A 11 -5.75 13.29 1.92
N LYS A 12 -6.15 13.19 3.19
CA LYS A 12 -5.64 14.05 4.27
C LYS A 12 -5.34 13.23 5.53
N VAL A 13 -4.15 13.42 6.10
CA VAL A 13 -3.78 12.90 7.42
C VAL A 13 -3.41 14.08 8.32
N GLY A 14 -4.23 14.35 9.33
CA GLY A 14 -4.06 15.54 10.17
C GLY A 14 -4.09 16.82 9.31
N ALA A 15 -2.97 17.55 9.26
CA ALA A 15 -2.82 18.75 8.44
C ALA A 15 -2.15 18.49 7.07
N VAL A 16 -1.71 17.26 6.78
CA VAL A 16 -0.94 16.91 5.58
C VAL A 16 -1.85 16.30 4.52
N TYR A 17 -1.74 16.78 3.29
CA TYR A 17 -2.46 16.22 2.13
C TYR A 17 -1.56 15.26 1.36
N PHE A 18 -2.16 14.20 0.79
CA PHE A 18 -1.47 13.25 -0.07
C PHE A 18 -2.29 12.98 -1.34
N PRO A 19 -1.66 12.96 -2.53
CA PRO A 19 -2.38 12.73 -3.78
C PRO A 19 -2.62 11.24 -4.07
N ASN A 20 -1.74 10.35 -3.58
CA ASN A 20 -1.77 8.94 -3.95
C ASN A 20 -2.13 8.03 -2.76
N GLY A 21 -1.31 8.00 -1.71
CA GLY A 21 -1.61 7.12 -0.58
C GLY A 21 -0.63 7.26 0.56
N VAL A 22 -0.95 6.57 1.66
CA VAL A 22 -0.16 6.45 2.87
C VAL A 22 -0.02 4.98 3.23
N GLY A 23 1.19 4.58 3.61
CA GLY A 23 1.49 3.23 4.06
C GLY A 23 1.94 3.19 5.52
N ILE A 24 1.55 2.12 6.21
CA ILE A 24 1.94 1.81 7.58
C ILE A 24 2.52 0.41 7.60
N GLY A 25 3.56 0.20 8.41
CA GLY A 25 4.23 -1.10 8.54
C GLY A 25 5.29 -1.30 7.46
N PHE A 26 5.23 -2.40 6.73
CA PHE A 26 6.28 -2.79 5.78
C PHE A 26 6.52 -1.74 4.68
N ASP A 27 5.48 -1.01 4.28
CA ASP A 27 5.57 0.03 3.24
C ASP A 27 6.64 1.08 3.55
N ALA A 28 6.72 1.53 4.81
CA ALA A 28 7.72 2.50 5.25
C ALA A 28 9.16 1.97 5.09
N GLU A 29 9.36 0.68 5.34
CA GLU A 29 10.68 0.04 5.26
C GLU A 29 11.12 -0.15 3.81
N ALA A 30 10.18 -0.54 2.93
CA ALA A 30 10.41 -0.60 1.49
C ALA A 30 10.74 0.79 0.91
N LEU A 31 10.05 1.84 1.37
CA LEU A 31 10.33 3.22 0.98
C LEU A 31 11.73 3.66 1.42
N ILE A 32 12.11 3.40 2.67
CA ILE A 32 13.45 3.69 3.19
C ILE A 32 14.53 2.96 2.37
N GLU A 33 14.34 1.68 2.03
CA GLU A 33 15.28 0.94 1.20
C GLU A 33 15.35 1.45 -0.25
N SER A 34 14.26 2.00 -0.79
CA SER A 34 14.23 2.64 -2.12
C SER A 34 15.13 3.88 -2.18
N HIS A 35 15.15 4.71 -1.14
CA HIS A 35 16.01 5.90 -1.10
C HIS A 35 17.51 5.57 -1.03
N LYS A 36 17.87 4.37 -0.56
CA LYS A 36 19.27 3.90 -0.51
C LYS A 36 19.78 3.42 -1.86
N THR A 37 18.90 3.08 -2.80
CA THR A 37 19.28 2.47 -4.07
C THR A 37 19.23 3.51 -5.19
N LYS A 38 20.40 3.94 -5.68
CA LYS A 38 20.51 5.03 -6.68
C LYS A 38 20.58 4.58 -8.14
N HIS A 39 20.88 3.30 -8.39
CA HIS A 39 21.18 2.78 -9.73
C HIS A 39 19.98 2.11 -10.43
N LEU A 40 18.87 1.91 -9.73
CA LEU A 40 17.65 1.33 -10.29
C LEU A 40 16.57 2.40 -10.36
N LYS A 41 15.63 2.27 -11.31
CA LYS A 41 14.48 3.17 -11.48
C LYS A 41 13.20 2.37 -11.72
N GLY A 42 12.06 3.02 -11.47
CA GLY A 42 10.73 2.43 -11.69
C GLY A 42 10.55 1.11 -10.95
N PHE A 43 9.84 0.16 -11.56
CA PHE A 43 9.50 -1.13 -10.96
C PHE A 43 10.71 -1.89 -10.37
N ALA A 44 11.85 -1.92 -11.08
CA ALA A 44 13.04 -2.66 -10.66
C ALA A 44 13.62 -2.13 -9.33
N LEU A 45 13.60 -0.81 -9.13
CA LEU A 45 14.02 -0.17 -7.88
C LEU A 45 13.17 -0.67 -6.72
N TYR A 46 11.85 -0.56 -6.85
CA TYR A 46 10.93 -0.89 -5.77
C TYR A 46 10.89 -2.39 -5.50
N PHE A 47 10.92 -3.23 -6.54
CA PHE A 47 10.99 -4.67 -6.37
C PHE A 47 12.25 -5.09 -5.60
N ALA A 48 13.43 -4.54 -5.95
CA ALA A 48 14.66 -4.81 -5.23
C ALA A 48 14.61 -4.31 -3.77
N SER A 49 14.01 -3.14 -3.53
CA SER A 49 13.83 -2.58 -2.19
C SER A 49 12.89 -3.40 -1.32
N VAL A 50 11.80 -3.92 -1.88
CA VAL A 50 10.92 -4.87 -1.20
C VAL A 50 11.71 -6.11 -0.78
N LEU A 51 12.44 -6.75 -1.69
CA LEU A 51 13.23 -7.93 -1.35
C LEU A 51 14.28 -7.67 -0.26
N LYS A 52 14.93 -6.50 -0.27
CA LYS A 52 15.88 -6.08 0.77
C LYS A 52 15.19 -5.84 2.11
N ALA A 53 14.08 -5.11 2.13
CA ALA A 53 13.31 -4.82 3.32
C ALA A 53 12.77 -6.10 3.96
N LEU A 54 12.33 -7.07 3.16
CA LEU A 54 11.81 -8.37 3.64
C LEU A 54 12.81 -9.14 4.50
N ARG A 55 14.12 -8.95 4.29
CA ARG A 55 15.15 -9.64 5.09
C ARG A 55 15.23 -9.15 6.54
N ARG A 56 14.73 -7.95 6.82
CA ARG A 56 14.86 -7.28 8.13
C ARG A 56 13.51 -7.05 8.80
N TYR A 57 12.45 -6.96 8.02
CA TYR A 57 11.16 -6.58 8.53
C TYR A 57 10.52 -7.67 9.40
N ARG A 58 9.83 -7.22 10.44
CA ARG A 58 8.94 -8.03 11.28
C ARG A 58 7.57 -7.39 11.30
N ASN A 59 6.54 -8.22 11.34
CA ASN A 59 5.16 -7.79 11.51
C ASN A 59 5.02 -6.83 12.70
N ARG A 60 4.08 -5.89 12.61
CA ARG A 60 3.90 -4.84 13.62
C ARG A 60 2.53 -4.97 14.25
N THR A 61 2.48 -4.87 15.57
CA THR A 61 1.21 -4.73 16.30
C THR A 61 0.71 -3.31 16.16
N VAL A 62 -0.51 -3.16 15.66
CA VAL A 62 -1.17 -1.85 15.51
C VAL A 62 -2.53 -1.88 16.19
N THR A 63 -2.96 -0.71 16.65
CA THR A 63 -4.35 -0.46 17.03
C THR A 63 -4.99 0.39 15.95
N LEU A 64 -6.08 -0.10 15.36
CA LEU A 64 -6.83 0.61 14.33
C LEU A 64 -8.28 0.78 14.77
N THR A 65 -8.86 1.92 14.39
CA THR A 65 -10.28 2.20 14.53
C THR A 65 -10.84 2.44 13.13
N ILE A 66 -11.72 1.56 12.68
CA ILE A 66 -12.39 1.66 11.38
C ILE A 66 -13.89 1.66 11.66
N ASP A 67 -14.62 2.65 11.16
CA ASP A 67 -16.07 2.81 11.37
C ASP A 67 -16.49 2.70 12.85
N GLY A 68 -15.71 3.32 13.74
CA GLY A 68 -15.93 3.29 15.19
C GLY A 68 -15.55 1.98 15.89
N ARG A 69 -15.10 0.96 15.15
CA ARG A 69 -14.66 -0.32 15.72
C ARG A 69 -13.17 -0.33 15.94
N ARG A 70 -12.77 -0.35 17.21
CA ARG A 70 -11.36 -0.42 17.62
C ARG A 70 -10.91 -1.87 17.74
N GLN A 71 -9.80 -2.21 17.08
CA GLN A 71 -9.17 -3.52 17.15
C GLN A 71 -7.64 -3.40 17.23
N THR A 72 -7.01 -4.32 17.96
CA THR A 72 -5.56 -4.45 18.04
C THR A 72 -5.15 -5.77 17.39
N ARG A 73 -4.25 -5.72 16.41
CA ARG A 73 -3.78 -6.91 15.69
C ARG A 73 -2.39 -6.72 15.10
N GLU A 74 -1.74 -7.84 14.81
CA GLU A 74 -0.50 -7.83 14.03
C GLU A 74 -0.78 -7.71 12.53
N ILE A 75 -0.05 -6.83 11.88
CA ILE A 75 -0.13 -6.58 10.43
C ILE A 75 1.23 -6.76 9.78
N PHE A 76 1.22 -7.05 8.49
CA PHE A 76 2.37 -6.86 7.63
C PHE A 76 2.40 -5.42 7.09
N LEU A 77 1.29 -4.94 6.54
CA LEU A 77 1.13 -3.54 6.14
C LEU A 77 -0.33 -3.11 6.13
N ILE A 78 -0.54 -1.80 6.22
CA ILE A 78 -1.78 -1.12 5.82
C ILE A 78 -1.42 -0.12 4.73
N ALA A 79 -2.18 -0.11 3.64
CA ALA A 79 -2.13 0.91 2.61
C ALA A 79 -3.49 1.62 2.54
N VAL A 80 -3.46 2.95 2.59
CA VAL A 80 -4.63 3.81 2.38
C VAL A 80 -4.38 4.59 1.10
N GLY A 81 -5.19 4.35 0.07
CA GLY A 81 -4.95 4.82 -1.30
C GLY A 81 -6.12 5.62 -1.86
N ASN A 82 -5.79 6.77 -2.44
CA ASN A 82 -6.59 7.54 -3.39
C ASN A 82 -6.26 7.13 -4.85
N GLY A 83 -5.05 6.59 -5.08
CA GLY A 83 -4.64 6.01 -6.36
C GLY A 83 -4.46 4.50 -6.29
N GLU A 84 -4.46 3.84 -7.45
CA GLU A 84 -4.41 2.38 -7.53
C GLU A 84 -3.04 1.79 -7.17
N CYS A 85 -1.98 2.52 -7.54
CA CYS A 85 -0.61 2.04 -7.59
C CYS A 85 0.32 2.83 -6.69
N ALA A 86 1.17 2.10 -5.96
CA ALA A 86 2.32 2.63 -5.25
C ALA A 86 3.61 1.96 -5.74
N GLY A 87 4.75 2.57 -5.41
CA GLY A 87 6.06 1.93 -5.58
C GLY A 87 6.37 1.46 -7.01
N GLY A 88 6.01 2.23 -8.04
CA GLY A 88 6.41 1.92 -9.42
C GLY A 88 5.80 0.64 -10.01
N GLY A 89 4.64 0.19 -9.53
CA GLY A 89 3.87 -0.91 -10.14
C GLY A 89 3.25 -1.91 -9.16
N PHE A 90 3.17 -1.57 -7.88
CA PHE A 90 2.43 -2.37 -6.89
C PHE A 90 1.03 -1.81 -6.75
N TYR A 91 0.03 -2.57 -7.20
CA TYR A 91 -1.36 -2.19 -7.03
C TYR A 91 -1.80 -2.55 -5.61
N LEU A 92 -1.51 -1.68 -4.64
CA LEU A 92 -1.91 -1.93 -3.25
C LEU A 92 -3.42 -1.73 -3.08
N THR A 93 -3.99 -0.78 -3.82
CA THR A 93 -5.39 -0.34 -3.77
C THR A 93 -6.03 -0.35 -5.16
N PRO A 94 -6.10 -1.49 -5.86
CA PRO A 94 -6.52 -1.55 -7.27
C PRO A 94 -7.97 -1.13 -7.54
N GLY A 95 -8.78 -0.95 -6.50
CA GLY A 95 -10.14 -0.40 -6.61
C GLY A 95 -10.23 1.12 -6.47
N ALA A 96 -9.14 1.80 -6.09
CA ALA A 96 -9.14 3.22 -5.80
C ALA A 96 -9.46 4.07 -7.03
N ARG A 97 -10.32 5.06 -6.84
CA ARG A 97 -10.71 6.03 -7.86
C ARG A 97 -10.42 7.42 -7.35
N ILE A 98 -9.83 8.25 -8.19
CA ILE A 98 -9.36 9.58 -7.79
C ILE A 98 -10.48 10.63 -7.69
N ASP A 99 -11.73 10.24 -7.98
CA ASP A 99 -12.86 11.16 -8.16
C ASP A 99 -14.17 10.65 -7.53
N ASP A 100 -14.10 9.68 -6.62
CA ASP A 100 -15.28 9.06 -5.99
C ASP A 100 -15.55 9.54 -4.55
N GLY A 101 -14.72 10.45 -4.04
CA GLY A 101 -14.83 11.02 -2.70
C GLY A 101 -14.45 10.06 -1.57
N ARG A 102 -13.80 8.93 -1.88
CA ARG A 102 -13.47 7.88 -0.91
C ARG A 102 -12.00 7.50 -0.92
N LEU A 103 -11.57 6.81 0.14
CA LEU A 103 -10.26 6.19 0.23
C LEU A 103 -10.39 4.69 0.31
N ASP A 104 -9.50 3.99 -0.39
CA ASP A 104 -9.40 2.55 -0.36
C ASP A 104 -8.37 2.11 0.68
N VAL A 105 -8.73 1.15 1.51
CA VAL A 105 -7.89 0.64 2.60
C VAL A 105 -7.62 -0.84 2.36
N CYS A 106 -6.34 -1.17 2.13
CA CYS A 106 -5.85 -2.53 1.99
C CYS A 106 -5.01 -2.90 3.23
N ILE A 107 -5.42 -3.94 3.95
CA ILE A 107 -4.75 -4.42 5.15
C ILE A 107 -4.25 -5.84 4.90
N ALA A 108 -2.92 -6.00 4.86
CA ALA A 108 -2.32 -7.32 4.92
C ALA A 108 -2.10 -7.70 6.39
N ARG A 109 -2.70 -8.81 6.82
CA ARG A 109 -2.46 -9.37 8.17
C ARG A 109 -0.98 -9.69 8.37
N ALA A 110 -0.58 -10.10 9.57
CA ALA A 110 0.74 -10.67 9.77
C ALA A 110 1.02 -11.79 8.75
N LEU A 111 2.14 -11.69 8.04
CA LEU A 111 2.55 -12.66 7.00
C LEU A 111 3.88 -13.31 7.35
N LYS A 112 4.04 -14.56 6.92
CA LYS A 112 5.32 -15.25 6.82
C LYS A 112 5.96 -14.97 5.45
N LEU A 113 7.27 -15.14 5.35
CA LEU A 113 8.01 -14.91 4.09
C LEU A 113 7.44 -15.72 2.91
N SER A 114 7.03 -16.97 3.14
CA SER A 114 6.41 -17.80 2.10
C SER A 114 5.08 -17.24 1.59
N GLU A 115 4.25 -16.68 2.47
CA GLU A 115 2.99 -16.04 2.10
C GLU A 115 3.23 -14.77 1.30
N ILE A 116 4.25 -13.99 1.69
CA ILE A 116 4.64 -12.77 0.97
C ILE A 116 5.08 -13.12 -0.45
N LEU A 117 5.95 -14.11 -0.62
CA LEU A 117 6.43 -14.55 -1.94
C LEU A 117 5.27 -15.05 -2.83
N LEU A 118 4.23 -15.65 -2.24
CA LEU A 118 3.03 -16.08 -2.96
C LEU A 118 2.10 -14.91 -3.33
N LEU A 119 2.03 -13.87 -2.49
CA LEU A 119 1.18 -12.70 -2.69
C LEU A 119 1.78 -11.70 -3.66
N LEU A 120 3.11 -11.54 -3.67
CA LEU A 120 3.81 -10.49 -4.40
C LEU A 120 3.43 -10.42 -5.90
N PRO A 121 3.39 -11.54 -6.65
CA PRO A 121 3.00 -11.49 -8.07
C PRO A 121 1.54 -11.10 -8.28
N ARG A 122 0.67 -11.35 -7.29
CA ARG A 122 -0.75 -10.97 -7.34
C ARG A 122 -0.93 -9.48 -7.07
N VAL A 123 -0.19 -8.92 -6.10
CA VAL A 123 -0.18 -7.48 -5.81
C VAL A 123 0.29 -6.68 -7.02
N VAL A 124 1.34 -7.13 -7.70
CA VAL A 124 1.82 -6.47 -8.94
C VAL A 124 0.77 -6.51 -10.06
N LYS A 125 -0.19 -7.42 -10.00
CA LYS A 125 -1.29 -7.55 -10.96
C LYS A 125 -2.63 -6.97 -10.45
N GLY A 126 -2.68 -6.45 -9.22
CA GLY A 126 -3.93 -6.03 -8.56
C GLY A 126 -4.91 -7.17 -8.25
N LYS A 127 -4.43 -8.42 -8.15
CA LYS A 127 -5.26 -9.64 -7.97
C LYS A 127 -5.19 -10.25 -6.57
N HIS A 128 -4.76 -9.48 -5.58
CA HIS A 128 -4.66 -9.91 -4.18
C HIS A 128 -5.97 -9.68 -3.39
N ILE A 129 -6.89 -8.87 -3.91
CA ILE A 129 -8.22 -8.69 -3.30
C ILE A 129 -8.97 -10.03 -3.27
N GLY A 130 -9.61 -10.32 -2.14
CA GLY A 130 -10.36 -11.57 -1.89
C GLY A 130 -9.50 -12.73 -1.37
N MET A 131 -8.18 -12.54 -1.24
CA MET A 131 -7.31 -13.52 -0.60
C MET A 131 -7.45 -13.47 0.93
N PRO A 132 -7.36 -14.60 1.65
CA PRO A 132 -7.54 -14.63 3.10
C PRO A 132 -6.47 -13.87 3.89
N GLN A 133 -5.38 -13.47 3.24
CA GLN A 133 -4.33 -12.64 3.79
C GLN A 133 -4.65 -11.13 3.77
N VAL A 134 -5.64 -10.73 2.97
CA VAL A 134 -5.90 -9.34 2.61
C VAL A 134 -7.34 -8.99 2.98
N GLU A 135 -7.47 -7.99 3.84
CA GLU A 135 -8.73 -7.29 4.06
C GLU A 135 -8.73 -6.03 3.21
N TYR A 136 -9.85 -5.77 2.54
CA TYR A 136 -10.01 -4.63 1.65
C TYR A 136 -11.36 -3.96 1.95
N LEU A 137 -11.34 -2.65 2.15
CA LEU A 137 -12.53 -1.86 2.43
C LEU A 137 -12.37 -0.45 1.85
N GLN A 138 -13.49 0.24 1.67
CA GLN A 138 -13.53 1.62 1.18
C GLN A 138 -14.21 2.48 2.24
N ALA A 139 -13.62 3.64 2.55
CA ALA A 139 -14.06 4.57 3.58
C ALA A 139 -14.24 5.98 3.00
#